data_AF-A0A1N7M4W0-F1
#
_entry.id   AF-A0A1N7M4W0-F1
#
_cell.length_a   1.000
_cell.length_b   1.000
_cell.length_c   1.000
_cell.angle_alpha   90.00
_cell.angle_beta   90.00
_cell.angle_gamma   90.00
#
_symmetry.space_group_name_H-M   'P 1'
#
loop_
_entity.id
_entity.type
_entity.pdbx_description
1 polymer ?
#
loop_
_entity_poly.entity_id
_entity_poly.type
_entity_poly.pdbx_seq_one_letter_code
_entity_poly.pdbx_strand_id
1 'polypeptide(L)' 'MPKAEPMSALFSRMLSAVEKRARYAHTLNEIARLSPRLCCDLGICPEEAPQLAHRAVYGH' A
#
# COMPACT_ATOMS: atom_id res chain seq x y z
N MET A 1 -29.64 -1.18 -19.05
CA MET A 1 -28.33 -1.55 -19.62
C MET A 1 -27.26 -0.71 -18.94
N PRO A 2 -26.18 -1.27 -18.39
CA PRO A 2 -25.11 -0.45 -17.85
C PRO A 2 -24.45 0.33 -19.00
N LYS A 3 -24.36 1.64 -18.83
CA LYS A 3 -23.72 2.56 -19.77
C LYS A 3 -22.23 2.23 -19.84
N ALA A 4 -21.66 2.13 -21.05
CA ALA A 4 -20.24 1.85 -21.23
C ALA A 4 -19.39 2.89 -20.45
N GLU A 5 -18.50 2.42 -19.58
CA GLU A 5 -17.57 3.29 -18.86
C GLU A 5 -16.69 4.03 -19.88
N PRO A 6 -16.48 5.35 -19.71
CA PRO A 6 -15.58 6.09 -20.58
C PRO A 6 -14.16 5.54 -20.43
N MET A 7 -13.47 5.34 -21.54
CA MET A 7 -12.14 4.72 -21.58
C MET A 7 -11.14 5.43 -20.65
N SER A 8 -11.29 6.74 -20.44
CA SER A 8 -10.51 7.52 -19.46
C SER A 8 -10.70 7.06 -18.02
N ALA A 9 -11.92 6.69 -17.61
CA ALA A 9 -12.18 6.18 -16.26
C ALA A 9 -11.49 4.83 -16.03
N LEU A 10 -11.43 3.97 -17.05
CA LEU A 10 -10.70 2.70 -16.98
C LEU A 10 -9.20 2.94 -16.74
N PHE A 11 -8.59 3.84 -17.53
CA PHE A 11 -7.18 4.21 -17.36
C PHE A 11 -6.90 4.85 -15.99
N SER A 12 -7.77 5.74 -15.51
CA SER A 12 -7.62 6.33 -14.16
C SER A 12 -7.69 5.27 -13.07
N ARG A 13 -8.57 4.26 -13.18
CA ARG A 13 -8.63 3.15 -12.23
C ARG A 13 -7.37 2.30 -12.26
N MET A 14 -6.83 2.02 -13.44
CA MET A 14 -5.57 1.29 -13.59
C MET A 14 -4.39 2.06 -12.98
N LEU A 15 -4.26 3.36 -13.28
CA LEU A 15 -3.21 4.21 -12.70
C LEU A 15 -3.31 4.24 -11.17
N SER A 16 -4.52 4.44 -10.63
CA SER A 16 -4.72 4.41 -9.17
C SER A 16 -4.35 3.06 -8.56
N ALA A 17 -4.64 1.94 -9.23
CA ALA A 17 -4.25 0.61 -8.76
C ALA A 17 -2.73 0.42 -8.74
N VAL A 18 -2.04 0.89 -9.78
CA VAL A 18 -0.57 0.86 -9.86
C VAL A 18 0.06 1.74 -8.79
N GLU A 19 -0.45 2.96 -8.59
CA GLU A 19 0.02 3.87 -7.54
C GLU A 19 -0.15 3.26 -6.15
N LYS A 20 -1.31 2.67 -5.86
CA LYS A 20 -1.54 1.95 -4.60
C LYS A 20 -0.55 0.80 -4.44
N ARG A 21 -0.33 0.01 -5.48
CA ARG A 21 0.63 -1.10 -5.45
C ARG A 21 2.06 -0.62 -5.19
N ALA A 22 2.45 0.49 -5.80
CA ALA A 22 3.76 1.10 -5.59
C ALA A 22 3.93 1.58 -4.14
N ARG A 23 2.93 2.27 -3.58
CA ARG A 23 2.95 2.69 -2.17
C ARG A 23 3.02 1.50 -1.21
N TYR A 24 2.26 0.44 -1.48
CA TYR A 24 2.28 -0.77 -0.66
C TYR A 24 3.67 -1.41 -0.63
N ALA A 25 4.30 -1.57 -1.80
CA ALA A 25 5.65 -2.11 -1.89
C ALA A 25 6.69 -1.18 -1.24
N HIS A 26 6.51 0.13 -1.33
CA HIS A 26 7.37 1.10 -0.68
C HIS A 26 7.30 0.99 0.85
N THR A 27 6.10 0.98 1.43
CA THR A 27 5.92 0.84 2.88
C THR A 27 6.52 -0.45 3.42
N LEU A 28 6.36 -1.58 2.70
CA LEU A 28 7.01 -2.83 3.07
C LEU A 28 8.54 -2.72 3.09
N ASN A 29 9.13 -2.09 2.07
CA ASN A 29 10.57 -1.89 1.99
C ASN A 29 11.08 -0.96 3.08
N GLU A 30 10.33 0.08 3.44
CA GLU A 30 10.70 0.98 4.54
C GLU A 30 10.72 0.24 5.87
N ILE A 31 9.65 -0.52 6.17
CA ILE A 31 9.57 -1.30 7.41
C ILE A 31 10.68 -2.37 7.46
N ALA A 32 10.94 -3.05 6.35
CA ALA A 32 12.02 -4.05 6.26
C ALA A 32 13.42 -3.46 6.45
N ARG A 33 13.59 -2.15 6.22
CA ARG A 33 14.87 -1.44 6.42
C ARG A 33 15.00 -0.83 7.81
N LEU A 34 13.96 -0.86 8.63
CA LEU A 34 14.04 -0.36 10.00
C LEU A 34 15.03 -1.19 10.81
N SER A 35 15.88 -0.52 11.58
CA SER A 35 16.77 -1.22 12.51
C SER A 35 15.93 -1.92 13.61
N PRO A 36 16.39 -3.06 14.16
CA PRO A 36 15.67 -3.75 15.24
C PRO A 36 15.35 -2.85 16.43
N ARG A 37 16.26 -1.92 16.78
CA ARG A 37 16.04 -0.93 17.85
C ARG A 37 14.86 -0.02 17.52
N LEU A 38 14.81 0.50 16.30
CA LEU A 38 13.72 1.38 15.88
C LEU A 38 12.39 0.64 15.77
N CYS A 39 12.40 -0.63 15.37
CA CYS A 39 11.23 -1.50 15.44
C CYS A 39 10.70 -1.62 16.87
N CYS A 40 11.57 -1.86 17.85
CA CYS A 40 11.20 -1.89 19.27
C CYS A 40 10.66 -0.54 19.76
N ASP A 41 11.35 0.57 19.46
CA ASP A 41 10.96 1.92 19.89
C ASP A 41 9.60 2.34 19.32
N LEU A 42 9.28 1.91 18.09
CA LEU A 42 8.01 2.19 17.42
C LEU A 42 6.92 1.14 17.72
N GLY A 43 7.26 0.05 18.42
CA GLY A 43 6.36 -1.08 18.62
C GLY A 43 5.92 -1.77 17.31
N ILE A 44 6.78 -1.75 16.29
CA ILE A 44 6.49 -2.35 14.98
C ILE A 44 7.09 -3.74 14.93
N CYS A 45 6.24 -4.76 14.80
CA CYS A 45 6.68 -6.11 14.50
C CYS A 45 6.89 -6.26 12.98
N PRO A 46 8.07 -6.71 12.49
CA PRO A 46 8.29 -6.90 11.06
C PRO A 46 7.29 -7.88 10.41
N GLU A 47 6.78 -8.87 11.15
CA GLU A 47 5.75 -9.78 10.63
C GLU A 47 4.40 -9.07 10.35
N GLU A 48 4.14 -7.94 11.00
CA GLU A 48 2.91 -7.14 10.81
C GLU A 48 3.04 -6.12 9.68
N ALA A 49 4.23 -5.96 9.09
CA ALA A 49 4.48 -5.02 8.00
C ALA A 49 3.46 -5.12 6.84
N PRO A 50 3.02 -6.32 6.39
CA PRO A 50 1.99 -6.45 5.36
C PRO A 50 0.65 -5.86 5.77
N GLN A 51 0.26 -6.04 7.03
CA GLN A 51 -1.03 -5.56 7.56
C GLN A 51 -0.99 -4.03 7.71
N LEU A 52 0.14 -3.50 8.19
CA LEU A 52 0.36 -2.05 8.30
C LEU A 52 0.35 -1.38 6.92
N ALA A 53 1.08 -1.95 5.96
CA ALA A 53 1.13 -1.47 4.58
C ALA A 53 -0.24 -1.55 3.90
N HIS A 54 -1.02 -2.61 4.17
CA HIS A 54 -2.36 -2.73 3.61
C HIS A 54 -3.29 -1.64 4.16
N ARG A 55 -3.33 -1.44 5.48
CA ARG A 55 -4.13 -0.39 6.12
C ARG A 55 -3.76 1.01 5.64
N ALA A 56 -2.47 1.30 5.49
CA ALA A 56 -1.99 2.61 5.04
C ALA A 56 -2.38 2.95 3.59
N VAL A 57 -2.48 1.94 2.72
CA VAL A 57 -2.70 2.13 1.28
C VAL A 57 -4.15 1.96 0.86
N TYR A 58 -4.82 0.97 1.44
CA TYR A 58 -6.17 0.55 1.03
C TYR A 58 -7.25 0.94 2.05
N GLY A 59 -6.87 1.36 3.26
CA GLY A 59 -7.82 1.61 4.35
C GLY A 59 -8.18 0.34 5.12
N HIS A 60 -9.25 0.41 5.90
CA HIS A 60 -9.79 -0.71 6.68
C HIS A 60 -11.03 -1.31 6.03
#